data_AF-A0A9Q3BFP5-F1
#
_entry.id   AF-A0A9Q3BFP5-F1
#
_cell.length_a   1.000
_cell.length_b   1.000
_cell.length_c   1.000
_cell.angle_alpha   90.00
_cell.angle_beta   90.00
_cell.angle_gamma   90.00
#
_symmetry.space_group_name_H-M   'P 1'
#
loop_
_entity.id
_entity.type
_entity.pdbx_description
1 polymer ?
#
loop_
_entity_poly.entity_id
_entity_poly.type
_entity_poly.pdbx_seq_one_letter_code
_entity_poly.pdbx_strand_id
1 'polypeptide(L)'
;MSFLGFSSYYRQNWKDFVIIAKSLYRICDQQTVFEIKQERIKAYEKIRKALTEEPLLLIPDWNILFKLYIDACVDGLGEALHQVQIKNDKPTEGPICYTSRNIQPTEARYGASPMECLCCVWELEKIDYYHDGSGFEVITDCNAVKSLLNMRNPHRNMLRWQIAIQEYRGNMNIVNKAGNINKNADGISRWTIANTPDNPSYAPLEGEPQIPIEGIKITDIETEFFEEVRQSYKKEKNCHISTSLLDKDFKDKALASSLDEVWKLPILKGDFTCLMA
;
A
#
# COMPACT_ATOMS: atom_id res chain seq x y z
N MET A 1 5.63 21.75 -16.47
CA MET A 1 4.27 21.83 -17.04
C MET A 1 3.25 20.92 -16.34
N SER A 2 3.62 19.74 -15.85
CA SER A 2 2.69 18.80 -15.19
C SER A 2 1.86 19.41 -14.02
N PHE A 3 2.46 20.15 -13.09
CA PHE A 3 1.73 20.85 -12.01
C PHE A 3 0.59 21.78 -12.51
N LEU A 4 0.84 22.56 -13.57
CA LEU A 4 -0.17 23.44 -14.16
C LEU A 4 -1.25 22.65 -14.90
N GLY A 5 -0.90 21.49 -15.46
CA GLY A 5 -1.86 20.57 -16.07
C GLY A 5 -2.85 20.03 -15.03
N PHE A 6 -2.32 19.53 -13.91
CA PHE A 6 -3.10 19.03 -12.78
C PHE A 6 -3.99 20.13 -12.17
N SER A 7 -3.41 21.26 -11.76
CA SER A 7 -4.18 22.36 -11.16
C SER A 7 -5.20 22.98 -12.14
N SER A 8 -4.90 23.02 -13.44
CA SER A 8 -5.83 23.51 -14.44
C SER A 8 -7.04 22.58 -14.65
N TYR A 9 -6.97 21.30 -14.27
CA TYR A 9 -8.14 20.43 -14.31
C TYR A 9 -9.25 20.97 -13.38
N TYR A 10 -8.86 21.41 -12.19
CA TYR A 10 -9.77 21.94 -11.16
C TYR A 10 -10.14 23.43 -11.34
N ARG A 11 -9.71 24.08 -12.43
CA ARG A 11 -9.89 25.53 -12.64
C ARG A 11 -11.35 26.01 -12.56
N GLN A 12 -12.32 25.13 -12.84
CA GLN A 12 -13.75 25.47 -12.79
C GLN A 12 -14.21 25.77 -11.35
N ASN A 13 -13.51 25.22 -10.36
CA ASN A 13 -13.87 25.36 -8.95
C ASN A 13 -13.28 26.62 -8.31
N TRP A 14 -12.44 27.38 -9.03
CA TRP A 14 -11.79 28.59 -8.51
C TRP A 14 -12.00 29.81 -9.41
N LYS A 15 -12.47 30.90 -8.79
CA LYS A 15 -12.46 32.21 -9.42
C LYS A 15 -11.01 32.71 -9.53
N ASP A 16 -10.68 33.32 -10.66
CA ASP A 16 -9.37 33.95 -10.94
C ASP A 16 -8.15 33.03 -11.04
N PHE A 17 -8.33 31.71 -11.22
CA PHE A 17 -7.21 30.78 -11.42
C PHE A 17 -6.24 31.26 -12.51
N VAL A 18 -6.76 31.72 -13.65
CA VAL A 18 -5.96 32.20 -14.78
C VAL A 18 -5.10 33.40 -14.39
N ILE A 19 -5.60 34.30 -13.53
CA ILE A 19 -4.86 35.47 -13.07
C ILE A 19 -3.72 35.05 -12.15
N ILE A 20 -4.00 34.13 -11.21
CA ILE A 20 -3.01 33.62 -10.26
C ILE A 20 -1.92 32.82 -10.98
N ALA A 21 -2.32 31.93 -11.88
CA ALA A 21 -1.42 31.07 -12.63
C ALA A 21 -0.66 31.81 -13.76
N LYS A 22 -1.00 33.07 -14.08
CA LYS A 22 -0.41 33.82 -15.19
C LYS A 22 1.12 33.88 -15.12
N SER A 23 1.68 34.14 -13.93
CA SER A 23 3.12 34.23 -13.72
C SER A 23 3.83 32.88 -13.90
N LEU A 24 3.11 31.78 -13.63
CA LEU A 24 3.54 30.40 -13.83
C LEU A 24 3.40 29.96 -15.29
N TYR A 25 2.33 30.34 -16.00
CA TYR A 25 2.21 30.08 -17.44
C TYR A 25 3.32 30.77 -18.23
N ARG A 26 3.70 31.99 -17.84
CA ARG A 26 4.79 32.73 -18.49
C ARG A 26 6.14 32.01 -18.39
N ILE A 27 6.42 31.26 -17.32
CA ILE A 27 7.68 30.50 -17.20
C ILE A 27 7.71 29.24 -18.08
N CYS A 28 6.55 28.80 -18.59
CA CYS A 28 6.45 27.64 -19.47
C CYS A 28 6.71 27.99 -20.94
N ASP A 29 6.86 29.27 -21.27
CA ASP A 29 7.20 29.73 -22.61
C ASP A 29 8.69 29.48 -22.89
N GLN A 30 9.01 28.96 -24.08
CA GLN A 30 10.37 28.62 -24.50
C GLN A 30 11.29 29.84 -24.55
N GLN A 31 10.72 31.04 -24.74
CA GLN A 31 11.48 32.30 -24.81
C GLN A 31 11.76 32.91 -23.43
N THR A 32 11.19 32.37 -22.35
CA THR A 32 11.32 32.94 -21.00
C THR A 32 12.34 32.17 -20.17
N VAL A 33 13.27 32.89 -19.54
CA VAL A 33 14.24 32.28 -18.61
C VAL A 33 13.53 31.77 -17.35
N PHE A 34 13.88 30.55 -16.95
CA PHE A 34 13.38 29.95 -15.71
C PHE A 34 14.01 30.65 -14.50
N GLU A 35 13.22 31.46 -13.79
CA GLU A 35 13.65 32.23 -12.62
C GLU A 35 12.65 32.06 -11.47
N ILE A 36 13.13 31.77 -10.26
CA ILE A 36 12.25 31.67 -9.10
C ILE A 36 12.10 33.07 -8.49
N LYS A 37 10.98 33.74 -8.82
CA LYS A 37 10.61 35.06 -8.27
C LYS A 37 9.58 34.90 -7.15
N GLN A 38 9.56 35.85 -6.22
CA GLN A 38 8.59 35.85 -5.12
C GLN A 38 7.13 35.80 -5.59
N GLU A 39 6.82 36.45 -6.72
CA GLU A 39 5.49 36.39 -7.35
C GLU A 39 5.09 34.95 -7.74
N ARG A 40 6.03 34.18 -8.29
CA ARG A 40 5.81 32.80 -8.73
C ARG A 40 5.67 31.85 -7.54
N ILE A 41 6.46 32.05 -6.49
CA ILE A 41 6.33 31.31 -5.22
C ILE A 41 4.93 31.56 -4.62
N LYS A 42 4.52 32.82 -4.50
CA LYS A 42 3.18 33.18 -3.99
C LYS A 42 2.06 32.58 -4.83
N ALA A 43 2.19 32.60 -6.16
CA ALA A 43 1.21 31.96 -7.05
C ALA A 43 1.14 30.44 -6.84
N TYR A 44 2.29 29.78 -6.73
CA TYR A 44 2.37 28.35 -6.45
C TYR A 44 1.74 27.99 -5.11
N GLU A 45 2.09 28.69 -4.03
CA GLU A 45 1.53 28.45 -2.69
C GLU A 45 0.01 28.67 -2.66
N LYS A 46 -0.48 29.71 -3.34
CA LYS A 46 -1.92 29.98 -3.41
C LYS A 46 -2.67 28.85 -4.14
N ILE A 47 -2.12 28.33 -5.23
CA ILE A 47 -2.69 27.18 -5.94
C ILE A 47 -2.62 25.92 -5.07
N ARG A 48 -1.47 25.65 -4.44
CA ARG A 48 -1.30 24.50 -3.55
C ARG A 48 -2.33 24.50 -2.42
N LYS A 49 -2.48 25.64 -1.74
CA LYS A 49 -3.44 25.83 -0.66
C LYS A 49 -4.87 25.58 -1.13
N ALA A 50 -5.23 26.10 -2.29
CA ALA A 50 -6.56 25.90 -2.87
C ALA A 50 -6.84 24.45 -3.30
N LEU A 51 -5.80 23.64 -3.60
CA LEU A 51 -5.95 22.21 -3.92
C LEU A 51 -6.26 21.37 -2.69
N THR A 52 -5.81 21.82 -1.53
CA THR A 52 -5.87 21.07 -0.26
C THR A 52 -6.92 21.62 0.70
N GLU A 53 -7.70 22.62 0.30
CA GLU A 53 -8.71 23.28 1.14
C GLU A 53 -10.08 23.30 0.47
N GLU A 54 -11.12 23.53 1.28
CA GLU A 54 -12.44 23.88 0.79
C GLU A 54 -12.36 25.15 -0.07
N PRO A 55 -13.14 25.27 -1.17
CA PRO A 55 -14.30 24.46 -1.53
C PRO A 55 -14.00 23.33 -2.53
N LEU A 56 -12.73 23.01 -2.78
CA LEU A 56 -12.35 22.01 -3.80
C LEU A 56 -12.55 20.59 -3.30
N LEU A 57 -12.02 20.28 -2.10
CA LEU A 57 -12.20 18.97 -1.50
C LEU A 57 -13.66 18.77 -1.08
N LEU A 58 -14.25 17.66 -1.52
CA LEU A 58 -15.62 17.27 -1.18
C LEU A 58 -15.62 16.38 0.05
N ILE A 59 -16.68 16.52 0.86
CA ILE A 59 -16.97 15.58 1.94
C ILE A 59 -17.56 14.32 1.28
N PRO A 60 -17.05 13.11 1.57
CA PRO A 60 -17.53 11.88 0.96
C PRO A 60 -19.00 11.59 1.31
N ASP A 61 -19.76 11.08 0.34
CA ASP A 61 -21.12 10.55 0.52
C ASP A 61 -21.20 9.12 -0.02
N TRP A 62 -21.31 8.13 0.87
CA TRP A 62 -21.34 6.70 0.53
C TRP A 62 -22.55 6.26 -0.30
N ASN A 63 -23.59 7.11 -0.42
CA ASN A 63 -24.74 6.83 -1.29
C ASN A 63 -24.48 7.18 -2.75
N ILE A 64 -23.37 7.86 -3.04
CA ILE A 64 -22.98 8.30 -4.37
C ILE A 64 -21.78 7.47 -4.85
N LEU A 65 -21.80 7.11 -6.14
CA LEU A 65 -20.72 6.36 -6.77
C LEU A 65 -19.39 7.14 -6.72
N PHE A 66 -18.35 6.49 -6.23
CA PHE A 66 -16.99 7.04 -6.27
C PHE A 66 -16.36 6.85 -7.66
N LYS A 67 -15.47 7.77 -8.03
CA LYS A 67 -14.64 7.70 -9.23
C LYS A 67 -13.18 7.69 -8.83
N LEU A 68 -12.52 6.57 -9.07
CA LEU A 68 -11.12 6.35 -8.76
C LEU A 68 -10.27 6.59 -10.01
N TYR A 69 -9.55 7.71 -10.07
CA TYR A 69 -8.62 7.98 -11.15
C TYR A 69 -7.24 7.47 -10.78
N ILE A 70 -6.73 6.48 -11.50
CA ILE A 70 -5.40 5.91 -11.26
C ILE A 70 -4.45 6.25 -12.40
N ASP A 71 -3.17 6.38 -12.09
CA ASP A 71 -2.08 6.50 -13.05
C ASP A 71 -0.77 6.01 -12.42
N ALA A 72 0.03 5.28 -13.20
CA ALA A 72 1.33 4.81 -12.79
C ALA A 72 2.41 5.26 -13.79
N CYS A 73 3.51 5.80 -13.27
CA CYS A 73 4.67 6.10 -14.08
C CYS A 73 5.93 5.51 -13.46
N VAL A 74 7.10 5.75 -14.05
CA VAL A 74 8.38 5.19 -13.55
C VAL A 74 8.78 5.79 -12.21
N ASP A 75 8.36 7.02 -11.92
CA ASP A 75 8.69 7.74 -10.69
C ASP A 75 7.84 7.26 -9.50
N GLY A 76 6.56 6.98 -9.76
CA GLY A 76 5.63 6.61 -8.70
C GLY A 76 4.22 6.26 -9.16
N LEU A 77 3.41 5.91 -8.16
CA LEU A 77 1.99 5.61 -8.29
C LEU A 77 1.19 6.81 -7.78
N GLY A 78 0.13 7.16 -8.48
CA GLY A 78 -0.73 8.29 -8.11
C GLY A 78 -2.19 8.00 -8.37
N GLU A 79 -3.02 8.51 -7.47
CA GLU A 79 -4.46 8.42 -7.58
C GLU A 79 -5.13 9.73 -7.17
N ALA A 80 -6.36 9.90 -7.66
CA ALA A 80 -7.29 10.88 -7.13
C ALA A 80 -8.73 10.35 -7.03
N LEU A 81 -9.26 10.30 -5.80
CA LEU A 81 -10.62 9.86 -5.52
C LEU A 81 -11.57 11.02 -5.72
N HIS A 82 -12.62 10.80 -6.51
CA HIS A 82 -13.59 11.84 -6.85
C HIS A 82 -15.01 11.37 -6.59
N GLN A 83 -15.91 12.35 -6.43
CA GLN A 83 -17.35 12.14 -6.48
C GLN A 83 -18.02 13.25 -7.29
N VAL A 84 -19.18 12.92 -7.86
CA VAL A 84 -20.05 13.89 -8.52
C VAL A 84 -21.19 14.24 -7.57
N GLN A 85 -21.12 15.43 -6.97
CA GLN A 85 -22.11 15.89 -5.99
C GLN A 85 -22.89 17.09 -6.54
N ILE A 86 -24.13 17.29 -6.05
CA ILE A 86 -24.92 18.47 -6.41
C ILE A 86 -24.48 19.65 -5.55
N LYS A 87 -23.89 20.67 -6.19
CA LYS A 87 -23.48 21.92 -5.53
C LYS A 87 -24.13 23.08 -6.26
N ASN A 88 -24.86 23.93 -5.52
CA ASN A 88 -25.64 25.04 -6.09
C ASN A 88 -26.53 24.59 -7.28
N ASP A 89 -27.28 23.50 -7.08
CA ASP A 89 -28.18 22.89 -8.08
C ASP A 89 -27.50 22.39 -9.36
N LYS A 90 -26.18 22.19 -9.35
CA LYS A 90 -25.42 21.67 -10.49
C LYS A 90 -24.57 20.46 -10.11
N PRO A 91 -24.51 19.42 -10.95
CA PRO A 91 -23.59 18.31 -10.76
C PRO A 91 -22.16 18.83 -10.93
N THR A 92 -21.36 18.69 -9.88
CA THR A 92 -19.97 19.12 -9.83
C THR A 92 -19.13 17.92 -9.43
N GLU A 93 -18.18 17.53 -10.29
CA GLU A 93 -17.16 16.55 -9.94
C GLU A 93 -16.08 17.23 -9.12
N GLY A 94 -15.75 16.66 -7.97
CA GLY A 94 -14.72 17.17 -7.10
C GLY A 94 -13.91 16.06 -6.44
N PRO A 95 -12.64 16.34 -6.10
CA PRO A 95 -11.77 15.41 -5.40
C PRO A 95 -12.19 15.26 -3.94
N ILE A 96 -12.03 14.07 -3.38
CA ILE A 96 -12.20 13.77 -1.95
C ILE A 96 -10.83 13.63 -1.31
N CYS A 97 -9.96 12.83 -1.93
CA CYS A 97 -8.59 12.65 -1.51
C CYS A 97 -7.67 12.41 -2.70
N TYR A 98 -6.37 12.47 -2.39
CA TYR A 98 -5.29 12.21 -3.31
C TYR A 98 -4.29 11.32 -2.60
N THR A 99 -3.91 10.22 -3.21
CA THR A 99 -2.84 9.36 -2.68
C THR A 99 -1.69 9.30 -3.67
N SER A 100 -0.47 9.19 -3.13
CA SER A 100 0.72 9.02 -3.96
C SER A 100 1.87 8.41 -3.19
N ARG A 101 2.66 7.60 -3.88
CA ARG A 101 3.93 7.10 -3.34
C ARG A 101 4.94 6.83 -4.43
N ASN A 102 6.21 7.01 -4.09
CA ASN A 102 7.31 6.56 -4.94
C ASN A 102 7.24 5.03 -5.13
N ILE A 103 7.65 4.61 -6.32
CA ILE A 103 7.83 3.21 -6.65
C ILE A 103 8.95 2.60 -5.80
N GLN A 104 8.74 1.37 -5.35
CA GLN A 104 9.74 0.58 -4.66
C GLN A 104 10.76 0.00 -5.66
N PRO A 105 12.00 -0.30 -5.22
CA PRO A 105 13.03 -0.89 -6.11
C PRO A 105 12.62 -2.22 -6.77
N THR A 106 11.75 -2.99 -6.13
CA THR A 106 11.17 -4.24 -6.64
C THR A 106 10.15 -3.97 -7.75
N GLU A 107 9.30 -2.97 -7.55
CA GLU A 107 8.24 -2.53 -8.46
C GLU A 107 8.82 -1.82 -9.69
N ALA A 108 9.96 -1.14 -9.57
CA ALA A 108 10.65 -0.45 -10.67
C ALA A 108 11.02 -1.38 -11.85
N ARG A 109 11.05 -2.69 -11.62
CA ARG A 109 11.33 -3.71 -12.66
C ARG A 109 10.11 -4.08 -13.50
N TYR A 110 8.92 -3.63 -13.10
CA TYR A 110 7.70 -3.91 -13.82
C TYR A 110 7.61 -3.09 -15.12
N GLY A 111 6.94 -3.65 -16.12
CA GLY A 111 6.55 -2.88 -17.30
C GLY A 111 5.39 -1.93 -16.96
N ALA A 112 5.06 -1.04 -17.91
CA ALA A 112 3.97 -0.08 -17.75
C ALA A 112 2.63 -0.73 -17.38
N SER A 113 2.22 -1.81 -18.08
CA SER A 113 0.92 -2.44 -17.81
C SER A 113 0.82 -3.11 -16.44
N PRO A 114 1.83 -3.86 -15.95
CA PRO A 114 1.82 -4.33 -14.57
C PRO A 114 1.92 -3.20 -13.52
N MET A 115 2.61 -2.08 -13.79
CA MET A 115 2.63 -0.92 -12.88
C MET A 115 1.23 -0.31 -12.71
N GLU A 116 0.48 -0.16 -13.80
CA GLU A 116 -0.92 0.29 -13.76
C GLU A 116 -1.81 -0.66 -12.95
N CYS A 117 -1.63 -1.98 -13.12
CA CYS A 117 -2.34 -2.98 -12.32
C CYS A 117 -1.97 -2.89 -10.83
N LEU A 118 -0.68 -2.72 -10.53
CA LEU A 118 -0.19 -2.53 -9.17
C LEU A 118 -0.79 -1.27 -8.54
N CYS A 119 -0.86 -0.16 -9.26
CA CYS A 119 -1.47 1.08 -8.78
C CYS A 119 -2.93 0.86 -8.38
N CYS A 120 -3.70 0.16 -9.23
CA CYS A 120 -5.07 -0.22 -8.93
C CYS A 120 -5.18 -1.04 -7.63
N VAL A 121 -4.39 -2.11 -7.49
CA VAL A 121 -4.44 -3.00 -6.32
C VAL A 121 -4.07 -2.24 -5.04
N TRP A 122 -2.94 -1.54 -5.08
CA TRP A 122 -2.42 -0.79 -3.95
C TRP A 122 -3.41 0.24 -3.45
N GLU A 123 -4.06 0.94 -4.37
CA GLU A 123 -5.03 1.95 -4.01
C GLU A 123 -6.27 1.35 -3.37
N LEU A 124 -6.84 0.31 -3.97
CA LEU A 124 -8.03 -0.34 -3.43
C LEU A 124 -7.79 -0.85 -1.99
N GLU A 125 -6.62 -1.42 -1.72
CA GLU A 125 -6.21 -1.80 -0.37
C GLU A 125 -6.02 -0.59 0.56
N LYS A 126 -5.55 0.55 0.03
CA LYS A 126 -5.22 1.73 0.83
C LYS A 126 -6.45 2.51 1.30
N ILE A 127 -7.45 2.60 0.43
CA ILE A 127 -8.68 3.38 0.66
C ILE A 127 -9.92 2.50 0.76
N ASP A 128 -9.75 1.24 1.17
CA ASP A 128 -10.82 0.25 1.37
C ASP A 128 -12.02 0.83 2.15
N TYR A 129 -11.75 1.64 3.19
CA TYR A 129 -12.78 2.30 4.00
C TYR A 129 -13.73 3.26 3.22
N TYR A 130 -13.35 3.73 2.03
CA TYR A 130 -14.26 4.47 1.13
C TYR A 130 -15.05 3.55 0.19
N HIS A 131 -14.51 2.38 -0.13
CA HIS A 131 -15.08 1.43 -1.08
C HIS A 131 -15.98 0.39 -0.43
N ASP A 132 -15.80 0.13 0.87
CA ASP A 132 -16.64 -0.79 1.62
C ASP A 132 -18.11 -0.34 1.59
N GLY A 133 -18.97 -1.23 1.12
CA GLY A 133 -20.41 -1.00 0.97
C GLY A 133 -20.84 -0.05 -0.16
N SER A 134 -19.92 0.64 -0.85
CA SER A 134 -20.23 1.60 -1.91
C SER A 134 -19.81 1.09 -3.30
N GLY A 135 -20.53 1.53 -4.34
CA GLY A 135 -20.12 1.30 -5.72
C GLY A 135 -19.05 2.29 -6.16
N PHE A 136 -18.14 1.87 -7.03
CA PHE A 136 -17.12 2.78 -7.58
C PHE A 136 -16.67 2.42 -9.00
N GLU A 137 -16.15 3.44 -9.69
CA GLU A 137 -15.60 3.33 -11.04
C GLU A 137 -14.09 3.56 -11.02
N VAL A 138 -13.31 2.59 -11.46
CA VAL A 138 -11.87 2.73 -11.68
C VAL A 138 -11.62 3.24 -13.09
N ILE A 139 -10.98 4.40 -13.20
CA ILE A 139 -10.71 5.10 -14.45
C ILE A 139 -9.20 5.10 -14.68
N THR A 140 -8.79 4.47 -15.78
CA THR A 140 -7.38 4.31 -16.18
C THR A 140 -7.27 4.43 -17.70
N ASP A 141 -6.10 4.75 -18.22
CA ASP A 141 -5.81 4.68 -19.65
C ASP A 141 -5.31 3.30 -20.10
N CYS A 142 -5.10 2.39 -19.15
CA CYS A 142 -4.52 1.08 -19.39
C CYS A 142 -5.57 -0.04 -19.46
N ASN A 143 -5.74 -0.62 -20.65
CA ASN A 143 -6.63 -1.77 -20.87
C ASN A 143 -6.22 -3.04 -20.09
N ALA A 144 -4.98 -3.12 -19.60
CA ALA A 144 -4.51 -4.27 -18.85
C ALA A 144 -5.21 -4.41 -17.49
N VAL A 145 -5.56 -3.28 -16.85
CA VAL A 145 -6.30 -3.27 -15.58
C VAL A 145 -7.68 -3.91 -15.77
N LYS A 146 -8.38 -3.59 -16.87
CA LYS A 146 -9.65 -4.23 -17.24
C LYS A 146 -9.49 -5.72 -17.52
N SER A 147 -8.36 -6.11 -18.10
CA SER A 147 -8.06 -7.50 -18.42
C SER A 147 -7.69 -8.33 -17.19
N LEU A 148 -7.11 -7.70 -16.14
CA LEU A 148 -6.63 -8.35 -14.92
C LEU A 148 -7.66 -9.28 -14.28
N LEU A 149 -8.92 -8.85 -14.18
CA LEU A 149 -10.01 -9.65 -13.61
C LEU A 149 -10.35 -10.91 -14.39
N ASN A 150 -10.14 -10.89 -15.71
CA ASN A 150 -10.56 -11.93 -16.63
C ASN A 150 -9.37 -12.71 -17.23
N MET A 151 -8.15 -12.50 -16.73
CA MET A 151 -6.98 -13.24 -17.20
C MET A 151 -7.12 -14.72 -16.84
N ARG A 152 -7.03 -15.59 -17.84
CA ARG A 152 -7.08 -17.04 -17.66
C ARG A 152 -5.78 -17.61 -17.10
N ASN A 153 -4.64 -17.08 -17.56
CA ASN A 153 -3.29 -17.53 -17.17
C ASN A 153 -2.43 -16.33 -16.74
N PRO A 154 -2.73 -15.71 -15.59
CA PRO A 154 -1.93 -14.60 -15.07
C PRO A 154 -0.54 -15.05 -14.61
N HIS A 155 0.46 -14.18 -14.74
CA HIS A 155 1.75 -14.37 -14.09
C HIS A 155 1.59 -14.30 -12.55
N ARG A 156 2.53 -14.85 -11.77
CA ARG A 156 2.42 -14.96 -10.29
C ARG A 156 1.96 -13.67 -9.59
N ASN A 157 2.52 -12.52 -9.94
CA ASN A 157 2.13 -11.24 -9.33
C ASN A 157 0.71 -10.82 -9.73
N MET A 158 0.35 -10.98 -11.00
CA MET A 158 -1.00 -10.68 -11.48
C MET A 158 -2.05 -11.63 -10.89
N LEU A 159 -1.69 -12.89 -10.58
CA LEU A 159 -2.57 -13.81 -9.88
C LEU A 159 -2.86 -13.34 -8.46
N ARG A 160 -1.81 -12.92 -7.72
CA ARG A 160 -1.97 -12.34 -6.37
C ARG A 160 -2.89 -11.12 -6.40
N TRP A 161 -2.66 -10.21 -7.34
CA TRP A 161 -3.48 -9.02 -7.54
C TRP A 161 -4.92 -9.32 -7.97
N GLN A 162 -5.12 -10.33 -8.82
CA GLN A 162 -6.44 -10.79 -9.21
C GLN A 162 -7.22 -11.37 -8.03
N ILE A 163 -6.54 -12.02 -7.08
CA ILE A 163 -7.16 -12.51 -5.84
C ILE A 163 -7.50 -11.34 -4.91
N ALA A 164 -6.59 -10.37 -4.73
CA ALA A 164 -6.84 -9.20 -3.88
C ALA A 164 -8.06 -8.40 -4.35
N ILE A 165 -8.18 -8.13 -5.65
CA ILE A 165 -9.28 -7.30 -6.18
C ILE A 165 -10.62 -8.07 -6.27
N GLN A 166 -10.65 -9.39 -6.00
CA GLN A 166 -11.89 -10.17 -6.14
C GLN A 166 -13.02 -9.69 -5.23
N GLU A 167 -12.70 -9.17 -4.04
CA GLU A 167 -13.68 -8.66 -3.10
C GLU A 167 -14.48 -7.48 -3.68
N TYR A 168 -13.82 -6.59 -4.41
CA TYR A 168 -14.45 -5.41 -5.01
C TYR A 168 -15.21 -5.71 -6.31
N ARG A 169 -15.09 -6.92 -6.88
CA ARG A 169 -15.61 -7.23 -8.22
C ARG A 169 -17.11 -6.97 -8.38
N GLY A 170 -17.89 -7.12 -7.32
CA GLY A 170 -19.34 -6.85 -7.35
C GLY A 170 -19.70 -5.36 -7.47
N ASN A 171 -18.86 -4.49 -6.91
CA ASN A 171 -19.14 -3.07 -6.74
C ASN A 171 -18.25 -2.18 -7.63
N MET A 172 -17.23 -2.77 -8.28
CA MET A 172 -16.25 -2.09 -9.10
C MET A 172 -16.55 -2.20 -10.59
N ASN A 173 -16.54 -1.06 -11.29
CA ASN A 173 -16.57 -1.00 -12.75
C ASN A 173 -15.28 -0.36 -13.29
N ILE A 174 -14.63 -0.98 -14.28
CA ILE A 174 -13.37 -0.46 -14.85
C ILE A 174 -13.65 0.21 -16.21
N VAL A 175 -13.38 1.51 -16.27
CA VAL A 175 -13.61 2.38 -17.43
C VAL A 175 -12.27 2.82 -18.01
N ASN A 176 -12.05 2.56 -19.31
CA ASN A 176 -10.87 3.08 -19.99
C ASN A 176 -11.12 4.52 -20.46
N LYS A 177 -10.17 5.41 -20.20
CA LYS A 177 -10.19 6.81 -20.62
C LYS A 177 -8.84 7.16 -21.23
N ALA A 178 -8.81 7.85 -22.37
CA ALA A 178 -7.56 8.22 -23.01
C ALA A 178 -6.68 9.07 -22.08
N GLY A 179 -5.38 8.77 -21.98
CA GLY A 179 -4.43 9.40 -21.05
C GLY A 179 -4.37 10.93 -21.14
N ASN A 180 -4.57 11.50 -22.33
CA ASN A 180 -4.67 12.96 -22.53
C ASN A 180 -5.79 13.63 -21.71
N ILE A 181 -6.80 12.87 -21.32
CA ILE A 181 -7.96 13.31 -20.52
C ILE A 181 -7.81 12.88 -19.05
N ASN A 182 -6.91 11.95 -18.73
CA ASN A 182 -6.66 11.45 -17.37
C ASN A 182 -5.67 12.35 -16.58
N LYS A 183 -5.88 13.67 -16.61
CA LYS A 183 -4.95 14.64 -15.99
C LYS A 183 -5.01 14.67 -14.46
N ASN A 184 -6.01 14.02 -13.87
CA ASN A 184 -6.26 14.02 -12.43
C ASN A 184 -5.16 13.23 -11.70
N ALA A 185 -4.83 12.05 -12.20
CA ALA A 185 -3.84 11.17 -11.59
C ALA A 185 -2.42 11.39 -12.16
N ASP A 186 -2.28 11.78 -13.44
CA ASP A 186 -0.98 12.01 -14.11
C ASP A 186 -0.09 13.06 -13.40
N GLY A 187 -0.71 14.08 -12.80
CA GLY A 187 0.04 15.06 -12.02
C GLY A 187 0.63 14.47 -10.74
N ILE A 188 -0.08 13.54 -10.12
CA ILE A 188 0.26 13.00 -8.81
C ILE A 188 1.25 11.84 -8.95
N SER A 189 1.07 10.98 -9.96
CA SER A 189 1.98 9.87 -10.28
C SER A 189 3.40 10.34 -10.67
N ARG A 190 3.55 11.56 -11.18
CA ARG A 190 4.84 12.15 -11.58
C ARG A 190 5.50 13.03 -10.50
N TRP A 191 4.74 13.43 -9.48
CA TRP A 191 5.22 14.26 -8.36
C TRP A 191 4.94 13.57 -7.04
N THR A 192 5.35 12.31 -6.95
CA THR A 192 5.05 11.45 -5.81
C THR A 192 5.83 11.82 -4.55
N ILE A 193 5.23 11.47 -3.42
CA ILE A 193 5.84 11.59 -2.11
C ILE A 193 6.69 10.36 -1.84
N ALA A 194 7.82 10.53 -1.15
CA ALA A 194 8.66 9.42 -0.74
C ALA A 194 7.84 8.33 -0.02
N ASN A 195 8.17 7.07 -0.29
CA ASN A 195 7.52 5.94 0.36
C ASN A 195 8.15 5.71 1.76
N THR A 196 7.90 6.64 2.68
CA THR A 196 8.35 6.61 4.08
C THR A 196 7.15 6.49 5.03
N PRO A 197 7.33 6.04 6.28
CA PRO A 197 6.22 5.94 7.25
C PRO A 197 5.48 7.26 7.53
N ASP A 198 6.10 8.41 7.27
CA ASP A 198 5.46 9.73 7.39
C ASP A 198 4.44 10.01 6.28
N ASN A 199 4.52 9.28 5.16
CA ASN A 199 3.54 9.38 4.08
C ASN A 199 2.28 8.59 4.49
N PRO A 200 1.09 9.21 4.58
CA PRO A 200 -0.15 8.48 4.85
C PRO A 200 -0.39 7.35 3.85
N SER A 201 0.11 7.49 2.62
CA SER A 201 0.04 6.53 1.52
C SER A 201 1.19 5.50 1.53
N TYR A 202 1.95 5.40 2.63
CA TYR A 202 3.05 4.45 2.79
C TYR A 202 2.61 3.01 2.51
N ALA A 203 3.45 2.31 1.75
CA ALA A 203 3.38 0.87 1.55
C ALA A 203 4.70 0.24 2.02
N PRO A 204 4.69 -0.71 2.96
CA PRO A 204 5.91 -1.39 3.40
C PRO A 204 6.56 -2.18 2.24
N LEU A 205 7.88 -2.37 2.32
CA LEU A 205 8.61 -3.19 1.33
C LEU A 205 8.15 -4.65 1.45
N GLU A 206 7.93 -5.33 0.31
CA GLU A 206 7.64 -6.77 0.30
C GLU A 206 8.79 -7.53 1.01
N GLY A 207 8.52 -7.97 2.24
CA GLY A 207 9.50 -8.58 3.16
C GLY A 207 8.93 -8.81 4.57
N GLU A 208 7.96 -7.99 4.99
CA GLU A 208 7.11 -8.28 6.15
C GLU A 208 5.68 -8.53 5.67
N PRO A 209 5.22 -9.79 5.54
CA PRO A 209 3.81 -10.07 5.45
C PRO A 209 3.15 -9.71 6.77
N GLN A 210 2.69 -8.45 6.92
CA GLN A 210 1.56 -8.17 7.79
C GLN A 210 0.29 -8.48 7.00
N ILE A 211 0.09 -9.75 6.67
CA ILE A 211 -1.26 -10.20 6.33
C ILE A 211 -1.90 -10.45 7.68
N PRO A 212 -2.82 -9.60 8.18
CA PRO A 212 -3.77 -10.09 9.16
C PRO A 212 -4.65 -11.05 8.35
N ILE A 213 -4.26 -12.33 8.32
CA ILE A 213 -5.31 -13.34 8.26
C ILE A 213 -6.04 -13.10 9.57
N GLU A 214 -7.16 -12.37 9.51
CA GLU A 214 -8.14 -12.14 10.59
C GLU A 214 -8.54 -13.49 11.20
N GLY A 215 -7.65 -14.07 12.01
CA GLY A 215 -7.80 -15.43 12.51
C GLY A 215 -6.52 -16.12 12.99
N ILE A 216 -5.32 -15.86 12.45
CA ILE A 216 -4.09 -16.53 12.92
C ILE A 216 -2.87 -15.60 12.80
N LYS A 217 -2.49 -14.95 13.91
CA LYS A 217 -1.15 -14.36 14.07
C LYS A 217 -0.15 -15.50 14.20
N ILE A 218 0.50 -15.88 13.11
CA ILE A 218 1.57 -16.89 13.11
C ILE A 218 2.77 -16.43 13.99
N THR A 219 2.93 -15.12 14.18
CA THR A 219 4.01 -14.54 14.98
C THR A 219 3.96 -14.90 16.47
N ASP A 220 2.77 -15.15 17.01
CA ASP A 220 2.60 -15.50 18.43
C ASP A 220 2.63 -17.02 18.66
N ILE A 221 2.37 -17.82 17.62
CA ILE A 221 2.40 -19.30 17.71
C ILE A 221 3.82 -19.81 17.90
N GLU A 222 4.81 -19.21 17.24
CA GLU A 222 6.18 -19.69 17.36
C GLU A 222 6.72 -19.48 18.78
N THR A 223 6.49 -18.30 19.35
CA THR A 223 6.87 -17.99 20.73
C THR A 223 6.08 -18.81 21.75
N GLU A 224 4.75 -18.91 21.62
CA GLU A 224 3.93 -19.74 22.51
C GLU A 224 4.32 -21.22 22.43
N PHE A 225 4.54 -21.75 21.22
CA PHE A 225 4.97 -23.14 21.02
C PHE A 225 6.31 -23.43 21.70
N PHE A 226 7.32 -22.58 21.49
CA PHE A 226 8.63 -22.79 22.12
C PHE A 226 8.57 -22.59 23.64
N GLU A 227 7.71 -21.69 24.14
CA GLU A 227 7.48 -21.51 25.58
C GLU A 227 6.80 -22.75 26.18
N GLU A 228 5.80 -23.32 25.50
CA GLU A 228 5.09 -24.53 25.92
C GLU A 228 6.02 -25.75 25.90
N VAL A 229 6.85 -25.90 24.86
CA VAL A 229 7.88 -26.94 24.77
C VAL A 229 8.89 -26.80 25.92
N ARG A 230 9.37 -25.58 26.21
CA ARG A 230 10.27 -25.33 27.37
C ARG A 230 9.59 -25.68 28.69
N GLN A 231 8.31 -25.36 28.86
CA GLN A 231 7.57 -25.73 30.06
C GLN A 231 7.38 -27.24 30.18
N SER A 232 7.15 -27.94 29.07
CA SER A 232 7.06 -29.39 29.04
C SER A 232 8.34 -30.05 29.54
N TYR A 233 9.51 -29.61 29.05
CA TYR A 233 10.81 -30.11 29.50
C TYR A 233 11.09 -29.86 30.98
N LYS A 234 10.50 -28.82 31.59
CA LYS A 234 10.61 -28.54 33.03
C LYS A 234 9.66 -29.40 33.88
N LYS A 235 8.53 -29.84 33.33
CA LYS A 235 7.56 -30.71 34.02
C LYS A 235 8.04 -32.15 34.10
N GLU A 236 8.71 -32.64 33.06
CA GLU A 236 9.20 -34.02 33.03
C GLU A 236 10.53 -34.16 33.78
N LYS A 237 10.55 -35.07 34.77
CA LYS A 237 11.69 -35.29 35.67
C LYS A 237 12.99 -35.58 34.91
N ASN A 238 12.96 -36.47 33.91
CA ASN A 238 14.18 -36.89 33.20
C ASN A 238 14.71 -35.79 32.26
N CYS A 239 13.83 -35.04 31.59
CA CYS A 239 14.23 -33.89 30.77
C CYS A 239 14.82 -32.76 31.62
N HIS A 240 14.26 -32.51 32.80
CA HIS A 240 14.82 -31.51 33.73
C HIS A 240 16.21 -31.91 34.26
N ILE A 241 16.41 -33.20 34.58
CA ILE A 241 17.72 -33.70 34.99
C ILE A 241 18.72 -33.64 33.82
N SER A 242 18.29 -33.98 32.61
CA SER A 242 19.14 -33.97 31.42
C SER A 242 19.59 -32.55 31.02
N THR A 243 18.68 -31.57 31.09
CA THR A 243 19.02 -30.15 30.88
C THR A 243 19.96 -29.62 31.96
N SER A 244 19.73 -29.98 33.23
CA SER A 244 20.62 -29.60 34.33
C SER A 244 22.02 -30.25 34.26
N LEU A 245 22.11 -31.45 33.67
CA LEU A 245 23.38 -32.13 33.40
C LEU A 245 24.14 -31.47 32.25
N LEU A 246 23.42 -31.06 31.19
CA LEU A 246 23.98 -30.29 30.07
C LEU A 246 24.57 -28.96 30.55
N ASP A 247 23.86 -28.20 31.38
CA ASP A 247 24.35 -26.93 31.94
C ASP A 247 25.63 -27.09 32.79
N LYS A 248 25.88 -28.29 33.33
CA LYS A 248 27.05 -28.61 34.17
C LYS A 248 28.13 -29.41 33.42
N ASP A 249 28.11 -29.47 32.10
CA ASP A 249 29.00 -30.30 31.27
C ASP A 249 29.08 -31.77 31.73
N PHE A 250 27.99 -32.35 32.23
CA PHE A 250 27.92 -33.75 32.70
C PHE A 250 28.90 -34.14 33.83
N LYS A 251 29.45 -33.15 34.55
CA LYS A 251 30.41 -33.40 35.64
C LYS A 251 29.76 -34.04 36.87
N ASP A 252 28.44 -33.96 36.99
CA ASP A 252 27.68 -34.39 38.16
C ASP A 252 27.14 -35.84 38.01
N LYS A 253 28.00 -36.82 38.35
CA LYS A 253 27.69 -38.26 38.23
C LYS A 253 26.52 -38.72 39.12
N ALA A 254 26.21 -37.98 40.19
CA ALA A 254 25.11 -38.30 41.09
C ALA A 254 23.75 -37.95 40.47
N LEU A 255 23.69 -36.87 39.68
CA LEU A 255 22.49 -36.53 38.92
C LEU A 255 22.24 -37.51 37.76
N ALA A 256 23.31 -37.96 37.08
CA ALA A 256 23.20 -38.94 36.00
C ALA A 256 22.68 -40.31 36.48
N SER A 257 23.00 -40.72 37.71
CA SER A 257 22.49 -41.99 38.28
C SER A 257 21.03 -41.93 38.71
N SER A 258 20.46 -40.72 38.82
CA SER A 258 19.06 -40.49 39.21
C SER A 258 18.05 -40.56 38.05
N LEU A 259 18.55 -40.62 36.81
CA LEU A 259 17.75 -40.85 35.59
C LEU A 259 17.17 -42.26 35.55
N ASP A 260 16.04 -42.42 34.86
CA ASP A 260 15.47 -43.76 34.62
C ASP A 260 16.33 -44.55 33.62
N GLU A 261 16.28 -45.89 33.67
CA GLU A 261 17.20 -46.76 32.91
C GLU A 261 17.19 -46.53 31.39
N VAL A 262 16.03 -46.17 30.83
CA VAL A 262 15.86 -45.88 29.40
C VAL A 262 16.68 -44.66 28.97
N TRP A 263 16.88 -43.68 29.86
CA TRP A 263 17.58 -42.42 29.58
C TRP A 263 19.07 -42.47 29.94
N LYS A 264 19.48 -43.39 30.81
CA LYS A 264 20.88 -43.54 31.26
C LYS A 264 21.82 -43.98 30.13
N LEU A 265 21.41 -44.96 29.32
CA LEU A 265 22.25 -45.57 28.29
C LEU A 265 22.60 -44.60 27.14
N PRO A 266 21.66 -43.81 26.59
CA PRO A 266 21.96 -42.82 25.54
C PRO A 266 22.85 -41.68 26.04
N ILE A 267 22.58 -41.15 27.24
CA ILE A 267 23.34 -40.02 27.82
C ILE A 267 24.80 -40.41 28.10
N LEU A 268 25.06 -41.64 28.56
CA LEU A 268 26.43 -42.15 28.74
C LEU A 268 27.18 -42.36 27.40
N LYS A 269 26.45 -42.57 26.30
CA LYS A 269 27.01 -42.72 24.95
C LYS A 269 27.17 -41.39 24.21
N GLY A 270 26.66 -40.29 24.76
CA GLY A 270 26.67 -38.98 24.13
C GLY A 270 25.57 -38.76 23.07
N ASP A 271 24.53 -39.60 23.06
CA ASP A 271 23.36 -39.45 22.19
C ASP A 271 22.23 -38.76 22.97
N PHE A 272 21.85 -37.56 22.53
CA PHE A 272 20.97 -36.64 23.27
C PHE A 272 19.62 -36.38 22.59
N THR A 273 18.99 -37.41 22.05
CA THR A 273 17.65 -37.30 21.46
C THR A 273 16.57 -37.28 22.55
N CYS A 274 16.13 -36.08 22.94
CA CYS A 274 14.98 -35.86 23.82
C CYS A 274 13.65 -35.82 23.05
N LEU A 275 13.46 -36.69 22.06
CA LEU A 275 12.17 -36.82 21.38
C LEU A 275 11.41 -37.96 22.05
N MET A 276 10.44 -37.59 22.89
CA MET A 276 9.46 -38.53 23.41
C MET A 276 8.74 -39.20 22.23
N ALA A 277 8.70 -40.54 22.26
CA ALA A 277 7.76 -41.31 21.44
C ALA A 277 6.37 -41.29 22.09
#